data_AF-A0A9D1F0V4-F1
#
_entry.id   AF-A0A9D1F0V4-F1
#
_cell.length_a   1.000
_cell.length_b   1.000
_cell.length_c   1.000
_cell.angle_alpha   90.00
_cell.angle_beta   90.00
_cell.angle_gamma   90.00
#
_symmetry.space_group_name_H-M   'P 1'
#
loop_
_entity.id
_entity.type
_entity.pdbx_description
1 polymer ?
#
loop_
_entity_poly.entity_id
_entity_poly.type
_entity_poly.pdbx_seq_one_letter_code
_entity_poly.pdbx_strand_id
1 'polypeptide(L)'
;MKTTFEIKGNKIFTKSNLCERQDAFEIVDKIPGNFYIWNIGENMGSDEWIPLAQDLKPGDKENFEINPETLKAIRLNPEEVQILRKAAGIGVNNLKAAEKALKSKRRGYWSDRKRKAAEMTIDIFRKIS
;
A
#
# COMPACT_ATOMS: atom_id res chain seq x y z
N MET A 1 -10.24 17.92 -8.54
CA MET A 1 -10.51 16.97 -9.64
C MET A 1 -10.72 15.60 -9.02
N LYS A 2 -11.78 14.85 -9.37
CA LYS A 2 -12.18 13.62 -8.65
C LYS A 2 -11.85 12.36 -9.45
N THR A 3 -10.93 11.53 -8.95
CA THR A 3 -10.82 10.11 -9.33
C THR A 3 -12.20 9.45 -9.21
N THR A 4 -12.61 8.65 -10.19
CA THR A 4 -13.85 7.87 -10.04
C THR A 4 -13.56 6.62 -9.24
N PHE A 5 -14.41 6.33 -8.25
CA PHE A 5 -14.32 5.16 -7.39
C PHE A 5 -15.68 4.46 -7.40
N GLU A 6 -15.70 3.19 -7.82
CA GLU A 6 -16.92 2.39 -7.92
C GLU A 6 -16.69 0.99 -7.36
N ILE A 7 -17.62 0.49 -6.55
CA ILE A 7 -17.60 -0.89 -6.04
C ILE A 7 -18.68 -1.68 -6.77
N LYS A 8 -18.29 -2.82 -7.38
CA LYS A 8 -19.21 -3.78 -7.99
C LYS A 8 -18.87 -5.18 -7.53
N GLY A 9 -19.76 -5.77 -6.73
CA GLY A 9 -19.53 -7.09 -6.13
C GLY A 9 -18.28 -7.09 -5.25
N ASN A 10 -17.33 -7.98 -5.56
CA ASN A 10 -16.05 -8.10 -4.85
C ASN A 10 -14.91 -7.29 -5.46
N LYS A 11 -15.21 -6.34 -6.36
CA LYS A 11 -14.19 -5.52 -7.04
C LYS A 11 -14.43 -4.03 -6.86
N ILE A 12 -13.31 -3.30 -6.79
CA ILE A 12 -13.26 -1.85 -6.84
C ILE A 12 -12.67 -1.45 -8.18
N PHE A 13 -13.31 -0.51 -8.86
CA PHE A 13 -12.83 0.08 -10.09
C PHE A 13 -12.44 1.53 -9.81
N THR A 14 -11.20 1.88 -10.13
CA THR A 14 -10.74 3.26 -10.06
C THR A 14 -10.33 3.73 -11.46
N LYS A 15 -10.62 4.99 -11.76
CA LYS A 15 -10.13 5.65 -12.98
C LYS A 15 -9.41 6.91 -12.57
N SER A 16 -8.13 6.97 -12.89
CA SER A 16 -7.36 8.19 -12.73
C SER A 16 -7.80 9.21 -13.78
N ASN A 17 -7.82 10.49 -13.42
CA ASN A 17 -7.99 11.57 -14.39
C ASN A 17 -6.64 12.09 -14.92
N LEU A 18 -5.53 11.62 -14.36
CA LEU A 18 -4.18 12.02 -14.75
C LEU A 18 -3.62 11.14 -15.89
N CYS A 19 -4.12 9.91 -16.00
CA CYS A 19 -3.82 8.99 -17.08
C CYS A 19 -5.08 8.17 -17.37
N GLU A 20 -5.27 7.72 -18.61
CA GLU A 20 -6.43 6.89 -19.03
C GLU A 20 -6.45 5.49 -18.38
N ARG A 21 -5.65 5.28 -17.34
CA ARG A 21 -5.53 4.03 -16.61
C ARG A 21 -6.78 3.79 -15.76
N GLN A 22 -7.37 2.64 -16.00
CA GLN A 22 -8.41 2.06 -15.16
C GLN A 22 -7.81 0.85 -14.43
N ASP A 23 -7.88 0.87 -13.11
CA ASP A 23 -7.41 -0.23 -12.28
C ASP A 23 -8.62 -0.96 -11.67
N ALA A 24 -8.53 -2.29 -11.58
CA ALA A 24 -9.54 -3.14 -10.95
C ALA A 24 -8.90 -3.88 -9.78
N PHE A 25 -9.42 -3.66 -8.58
CA PHE A 25 -8.91 -4.23 -7.34
C PHE A 25 -9.87 -5.29 -6.81
N GLU A 26 -9.37 -6.47 -6.50
CA GLU A 26 -10.09 -7.48 -5.74
C GLU A 26 -10.15 -7.10 -4.26
N ILE A 27 -11.33 -7.15 -3.65
CA ILE A 27 -11.51 -6.88 -2.22
C ILE A 27 -11.02 -8.08 -1.40
N VAL A 28 -10.15 -7.81 -0.42
CA VAL A 28 -9.59 -8.82 0.50
C VAL A 28 -9.63 -8.33 1.94
N ASP A 29 -9.76 -9.26 2.88
CA ASP A 29 -9.74 -8.97 4.32
C ASP A 29 -8.33 -8.92 4.92
N LYS A 30 -7.36 -9.54 4.24
CA LYS A 30 -5.94 -9.62 4.64
C LYS A 30 -5.02 -9.41 3.44
N ILE A 31 -3.82 -8.89 3.70
CA ILE A 31 -2.75 -8.71 2.72
C ILE A 31 -2.17 -10.10 2.39
N PRO A 32 -2.29 -10.58 1.14
CA PRO A 32 -1.66 -11.84 0.76
C PRO A 32 -0.13 -11.70 0.73
N GLY A 33 0.61 -12.79 0.98
CA GLY A 33 2.03 -12.72 1.34
C GLY A 33 2.98 -11.98 0.38
N ASN A 34 2.70 -11.97 -0.92
CA ASN A 34 3.53 -11.28 -1.93
C ASN A 34 3.06 -9.85 -2.23
N PHE A 35 2.02 -9.37 -1.54
CA PHE A 35 1.47 -8.05 -1.73
C PHE A 35 2.05 -7.05 -0.73
N TYR A 36 2.01 -5.80 -1.13
CA TYR A 36 2.37 -4.65 -0.31
C TYR A 36 1.46 -3.49 -0.65
N ILE A 37 1.43 -2.49 0.23
CA ILE A 37 0.67 -1.27 0.02
C ILE A 37 1.28 -0.50 -1.14
N TRP A 38 0.49 -0.30 -2.19
CA TRP A 38 0.91 0.45 -3.36
C TRP A 38 0.81 1.95 -3.08
N ASN A 39 1.95 2.64 -3.08
CA ASN A 39 2.00 4.08 -2.82
C ASN A 39 1.53 4.90 -4.02
N ILE A 40 0.22 5.01 -4.21
CA ILE A 40 -0.41 5.90 -5.19
C ILE A 40 -1.05 7.14 -4.56
N GLY A 41 -0.81 7.38 -3.28
CA GLY A 41 -1.37 8.51 -2.54
C GLY A 41 -2.91 8.50 -2.54
N GLU A 42 -3.51 9.63 -2.87
CA GLU A 42 -4.96 9.82 -2.93
C GLU A 42 -5.59 9.31 -4.24
N ASN A 43 -4.78 8.80 -5.19
CA ASN A 43 -5.26 8.36 -6.50
C ASN A 43 -6.13 7.09 -6.44
N MET A 44 -6.22 6.42 -5.28
CA MET A 44 -7.23 5.38 -5.05
C MET A 44 -8.65 5.95 -5.05
N GLY A 45 -8.84 7.23 -4.71
CA GLY A 45 -10.16 7.88 -4.73
C GLY A 45 -11.07 7.56 -3.54
N SER A 46 -10.57 6.96 -2.47
CA SER A 46 -11.31 6.71 -1.22
C SER A 46 -10.39 6.74 -0.01
N ASP A 47 -10.83 7.30 1.12
CA ASP A 47 -10.06 7.30 2.37
C ASP A 47 -10.29 6.07 3.27
N GLU A 48 -11.16 5.14 2.86
CA GLU A 48 -11.43 3.90 3.60
C GLU A 48 -10.74 2.68 2.98
N TRP A 49 -10.14 2.83 1.80
CA TRP A 49 -9.54 1.74 1.05
C TRP A 49 -8.07 2.01 0.74
N ILE A 50 -7.25 0.98 0.92
CA ILE A 50 -5.84 1.04 0.61
C ILE A 50 -5.49 0.02 -0.48
N PRO A 51 -4.84 0.45 -1.57
CA PRO A 51 -4.48 -0.42 -2.67
C PRO A 51 -3.28 -1.28 -2.33
N LEU A 52 -3.31 -2.51 -2.79
CA LEU A 52 -2.27 -3.51 -2.67
C LEU A 52 -1.81 -3.91 -4.07
N ALA A 53 -0.50 -4.03 -4.23
CA ALA A 53 0.15 -4.51 -5.43
C ALA A 53 1.19 -5.57 -5.09
N GLN A 54 1.60 -6.33 -6.10
CA GLN A 54 2.78 -7.17 -6.08
C GLN A 54 3.67 -6.77 -7.26
N ASP A 55 4.95 -7.10 -7.19
CA ASP A 55 5.88 -6.84 -8.28
C ASP A 55 5.52 -7.70 -9.51
N LEU A 56 5.70 -7.15 -10.70
CA LEU A 56 5.51 -7.89 -11.96
C LEU A 56 6.56 -8.97 -12.12
N LYS A 57 7.80 -8.70 -11.68
CA LYS A 57 8.93 -9.64 -11.71
C LYS A 57 9.56 -9.76 -10.32
N PRO A 58 8.95 -10.55 -9.41
CA PRO A 58 9.46 -10.70 -8.05
C PRO A 58 10.92 -11.17 -8.02
N GLY A 59 11.78 -10.45 -7.30
CA GLY A 59 13.20 -10.78 -7.14
C GLY A 59 14.15 -10.08 -8.11
N ASP A 60 13.63 -9.47 -9.18
CA ASP A 60 14.40 -8.59 -10.05
C ASP A 60 14.50 -7.20 -9.39
N LYS A 61 15.71 -6.79 -9.00
CA LYS A 61 15.93 -5.52 -8.30
C LYS A 61 15.97 -4.30 -9.22
N GLU A 62 16.08 -4.52 -10.52
CA GLU A 62 16.10 -3.47 -11.54
C GLU A 62 14.70 -3.25 -12.14
N ASN A 63 13.73 -4.10 -11.79
CA ASN A 63 12.33 -3.96 -12.20
C ASN A 63 11.48 -3.39 -11.05
N PHE A 64 10.83 -2.26 -11.31
CA PHE A 64 9.96 -1.55 -10.37
C PHE A 64 8.49 -1.57 -10.79
N GLU A 65 8.15 -2.40 -11.78
CA GLU A 65 6.80 -2.52 -12.31
C GLU A 65 5.95 -3.37 -11.36
N ILE A 66 4.73 -2.91 -11.11
CA ILE A 66 3.73 -3.69 -10.40
C ILE A 66 2.94 -4.57 -11.38
N ASN A 67 2.35 -5.65 -10.90
CA ASN A 67 1.41 -6.45 -11.68
C ASN A 67 -0.01 -5.85 -11.61
N PRO A 68 -0.50 -5.16 -12.66
CA PRO A 68 -1.81 -4.52 -12.67
C PRO A 68 -2.98 -5.53 -12.69
N GLU A 69 -2.75 -6.77 -13.11
CA GLU A 69 -3.81 -7.79 -13.27
C GLU A 69 -4.23 -8.41 -11.93
N THR A 70 -3.42 -8.20 -10.89
CA THR A 70 -3.57 -8.90 -9.60
C THR A 70 -3.88 -7.98 -8.43
N LEU A 71 -4.13 -6.69 -8.73
CA LEU A 71 -4.38 -5.64 -7.75
C LEU A 71 -5.47 -6.01 -6.76
N LYS A 72 -5.26 -5.60 -5.51
CA LYS A 72 -6.16 -5.87 -4.39
C LYS A 72 -6.41 -4.62 -3.57
N ALA A 73 -7.47 -4.61 -2.79
CA ALA A 73 -7.75 -3.54 -1.86
C ALA A 73 -8.28 -4.11 -0.54
N ILE A 74 -7.86 -3.49 0.56
CA ILE A 74 -8.35 -3.81 1.89
C ILE A 74 -9.02 -2.57 2.48
N ARG A 75 -10.14 -2.79 3.17
CA ARG A 75 -10.88 -1.74 3.87
C ARG A 75 -10.31 -1.54 5.26
N LEU A 76 -10.06 -0.29 5.63
CA LEU A 76 -9.57 0.10 6.94
C LEU A 76 -10.28 1.37 7.40
N ASN A 77 -10.08 1.75 8.66
CA ASN A 77 -10.56 3.06 9.09
C ASN A 77 -9.72 4.18 8.45
N PRO A 78 -10.27 5.39 8.26
CA PRO A 78 -9.56 6.47 7.57
C PRO A 78 -8.23 6.88 8.22
N GLU A 79 -8.11 6.76 9.54
CA GLU A 79 -6.89 7.07 10.27
C GLU A 79 -5.77 6.08 9.95
N GLU A 80 -6.06 4.77 10.00
CA GLU A 80 -5.16 3.69 9.60
C GLU A 80 -4.72 3.87 8.15
N VAL A 81 -5.65 4.19 7.24
CA VAL A 81 -5.33 4.47 5.82
C VAL A 81 -4.35 5.63 5.70
N GLN A 82 -4.58 6.74 6.41
CA GLN A 82 -3.71 7.92 6.33
C GLN A 82 -2.30 7.63 6.86
N ILE A 83 -2.19 6.89 7.97
CA ILE A 83 -0.89 6.50 8.55
C ILE A 83 -0.14 5.59 7.56
N LEU A 84 -0.82 4.58 7.02
CA LEU A 84 -0.22 3.63 6.09
C LEU A 84 0.22 4.29 4.77
N ARG A 85 -0.57 5.22 4.22
CA ARG A 85 -0.17 6.00 3.02
C ARG A 85 1.13 6.76 3.25
N LYS A 86 1.24 7.47 4.39
CA LYS A 86 2.46 8.22 4.76
C LYS A 86 3.66 7.28 4.93
N ALA A 87 3.46 6.12 5.54
CA ALA A 87 4.51 5.12 5.73
C ALA A 87 4.98 4.50 4.41
N ALA A 88 4.05 4.16 3.51
CA ALA A 88 4.35 3.65 2.18
C ALA A 88 5.16 4.66 1.35
N GLY A 89 4.86 5.95 1.50
CA GLY A 89 5.62 7.06 0.89
C GLY A 89 7.10 7.13 1.26
N ILE A 90 7.50 6.50 2.36
CA ILE A 90 8.92 6.40 2.76
C ILE A 90 9.45 4.97 2.70
N GLY A 91 8.73 4.03 2.07
CA GLY A 91 9.16 2.66 1.85
C GLY A 91 8.88 1.69 3.00
N VAL A 92 7.92 2.00 3.88
CA VAL A 92 7.36 1.05 4.87
C VAL A 92 5.97 0.63 4.39
N ASN A 93 5.94 -0.36 3.49
CA ASN A 93 4.75 -0.73 2.71
C ASN A 93 4.20 -2.14 3.03
N ASN A 94 4.88 -2.92 3.87
CA ASN A 94 4.41 -4.22 4.34
C ASN A 94 5.00 -4.55 5.72
N LEU A 95 4.49 -5.61 6.35
CA LEU A 95 4.93 -6.08 7.67
C LEU A 95 6.44 -6.32 7.72
N LYS A 96 7.00 -6.99 6.72
CA LYS A 96 8.44 -7.30 6.63
C LYS A 96 9.30 -6.02 6.60
N ALA A 97 8.88 -5.00 5.88
CA ALA A 97 9.56 -3.71 5.80
C ALA A 97 9.50 -2.98 7.15
N ALA A 98 8.35 -2.98 7.82
CA ALA A 98 8.19 -2.41 9.16
C ALA A 98 9.10 -3.10 10.18
N GLU A 99 9.07 -4.43 10.26
CA GLU A 99 9.94 -5.19 11.17
C GLU A 99 11.42 -4.96 10.90
N LYS A 100 11.83 -4.90 9.62
CA LYS A 100 13.20 -4.61 9.23
C LYS A 100 13.63 -3.22 9.66
N ALA A 101 12.75 -2.22 9.54
CA ALA A 101 13.03 -0.86 9.99
C ALA A 101 13.19 -0.78 11.51
N LEU A 102 12.34 -1.48 12.28
CA LEU A 102 12.44 -1.55 13.74
C LEU A 102 13.74 -2.22 14.21
N LYS A 103 14.17 -3.30 13.54
CA LYS A 103 15.42 -4.01 13.84
C LYS A 103 16.68 -3.22 13.46
N SER A 104 16.57 -2.18 12.63
CA SER A 104 17.72 -1.42 12.14
C SER A 104 18.36 -0.57 13.25
N LYS A 105 19.65 -0.79 13.50
CA LYS A 105 20.48 0.02 14.42
C LYS A 105 21.08 1.28 13.77
N ARG A 106 20.97 1.43 12.44
CA ARG A 106 21.51 2.58 11.70
C ARG A 106 20.85 3.88 12.19
N ARG A 107 21.66 4.93 12.35
CA ARG A 107 21.22 6.28 12.69
C ARG A 107 21.39 7.20 11.49
N GLY A 108 20.51 8.20 11.39
CA GLY A 108 20.46 9.13 10.28
C GLY A 108 19.03 9.43 9.89
N TYR A 109 18.84 10.60 9.27
CA TYR A 109 17.54 11.18 8.93
C TYR A 109 16.54 10.16 8.36
N TRP A 110 16.93 9.45 7.30
CA TRP A 110 16.05 8.47 6.65
C TRP A 110 15.79 7.22 7.48
N SER A 111 16.81 6.69 8.17
CA SER A 111 16.64 5.52 9.03
C SER A 111 15.75 5.80 10.23
N ASP A 112 15.87 6.99 10.83
CA ASP A 112 15.07 7.38 11.98
C ASP A 112 13.61 7.65 11.56
N ARG A 113 13.37 8.29 10.41
CA ARG A 113 12.02 8.45 9.84
C ARG A 113 11.35 7.11 9.52
N LYS A 114 12.08 6.17 8.89
CA LYS A 114 11.58 4.81 8.60
C LYS A 114 11.22 4.05 9.87
N ARG A 115 12.04 4.15 10.92
CA ARG A 115 11.76 3.51 12.22
C ARG A 115 10.49 4.08 12.85
N LYS A 116 10.34 5.42 12.89
CA LYS A 116 9.14 6.07 13.41
C LYS A 116 7.87 5.66 12.66
N ALA A 117 7.93 5.60 11.32
CA ALA A 117 6.77 5.12 10.55
C ALA A 117 6.46 3.64 10.81
N ALA A 118 7.47 2.80 11.00
CA ALA A 118 7.27 1.41 11.36
C ALA A 118 6.65 1.26 12.75
N GLU A 119 7.06 2.05 13.74
CA GLU A 119 6.45 2.08 15.08
C GLU A 119 4.95 2.42 15.00
N MET A 120 4.57 3.38 14.16
CA MET A 120 3.17 3.78 13.98
C MET A 120 2.32 2.75 13.22
N THR A 121 2.92 1.86 12.44
CA THR A 121 2.20 0.97 11.51
C THR A 121 2.27 -0.50 11.85
N ILE A 122 3.19 -0.93 12.72
CA ILE A 122 3.48 -2.34 12.95
C ILE A 122 2.26 -3.14 13.41
N ASP A 123 1.45 -2.59 14.32
CA ASP A 123 0.28 -3.30 14.84
C ASP A 123 -0.87 -3.33 13.83
N ILE A 124 -1.00 -2.27 13.01
CA ILE A 124 -1.92 -2.27 11.87
C ILE A 124 -1.52 -3.38 10.90
N PHE A 125 -0.23 -3.45 10.52
CA PHE A 125 0.27 -4.51 9.64
C PHE A 125 0.04 -5.91 10.21
N ARG A 126 0.27 -6.13 11.51
CA ARG A 126 0.02 -7.44 12.15
C ARG A 126 -1.46 -7.85 12.12
N LYS A 127 -2.37 -6.89 12.28
CA LYS A 127 -3.82 -7.12 12.20
C LYS A 127 -4.26 -7.54 10.79
N ILE A 128 -3.67 -6.92 9.77
CA ILE A 128 -4.14 -7.03 8.38
C ILE A 128 -3.29 -7.95 7.50
N SER A 129 -2.18 -8.50 8.00
CA SER A 129 -1.36 -9.50 7.29
C SER A 129 -1.80 -10.94 7.60
#